data_AF-A0A521KVN4-F1
#
_entry.id   AF-A0A521KVN4-F1
#
_cell.length_a   1.000
_cell.length_b   1.000
_cell.length_c   1.000
_cell.angle_alpha   90.00
_cell.angle_beta   90.00
_cell.angle_gamma   90.00
#
_symmetry.space_group_name_H-M   'P 1'
#
loop_
_entity.id
_entity.type
_entity.pdbx_description
1 polymer ?
#
loop_
_entity_poly.entity_id
_entity_poly.type
_entity_poly.pdbx_seq_one_letter_code
_entity_poly.pdbx_strand_id
1 'polypeptide(L)'
;MRRTSSIAIWLGILVLWALSLVCHPLVAAERFVLVLDGAGVQDNQTGLIWEQVPDLEHDVWSRSVERCQTKAVGSKTGWRAPTIQELKSLVDPSRRDPALPFGHPFSNIKSAIFWTATPHPTDDIVAWQV
;
A
#
# COMPACT_ATOMS: atom_id res chain seq x y z
N MET A 1 9.32 -35.18 60.43
CA MET A 1 8.68 -33.86 60.68
C MET A 1 9.16 -32.88 59.62
N ARG A 2 8.22 -32.04 59.16
CA ARG A 2 8.30 -31.11 58.03
C ARG A 2 9.38 -30.05 58.20
N ARG A 3 10.00 -29.62 57.10
CA ARG A 3 9.92 -28.21 56.63
C ARG A 3 10.48 -28.08 55.22
N THR A 4 9.57 -27.78 54.31
CA THR A 4 9.78 -27.23 52.97
C THR A 4 10.46 -25.87 53.05
N SER A 5 11.32 -25.53 52.09
CA SER A 5 11.50 -24.15 51.67
C SER A 5 11.87 -24.08 50.19
N SER A 6 11.13 -23.21 49.55
CA SER A 6 10.99 -22.97 48.12
C SER A 6 12.18 -22.21 47.54
N ILE A 7 12.09 -21.99 46.22
CA ILE A 7 12.69 -20.92 45.42
C ILE A 7 13.93 -21.34 44.64
N ALA A 8 13.70 -21.65 43.36
CA ALA A 8 14.49 -21.12 42.27
C ALA A 8 13.65 -21.20 40.98
N ILE A 9 12.60 -20.39 40.92
CA ILE A 9 11.92 -20.04 39.66
C ILE A 9 12.87 -19.11 38.92
N TRP A 10 13.77 -19.64 38.10
CA TRP A 10 14.57 -18.86 37.15
C TRP A 10 14.93 -19.68 35.92
N LEU A 11 13.93 -20.25 35.24
CA LEU A 11 14.09 -20.79 33.87
C LEU A 11 12.83 -20.49 33.04
N GLY A 12 12.27 -19.29 33.17
CA GLY A 12 11.00 -18.90 32.54
C GLY A 12 11.07 -17.73 31.56
N ILE A 13 12.23 -17.11 31.36
CA ILE A 13 12.36 -15.86 30.59
C ILE A 13 13.53 -15.98 29.61
N LEU A 14 13.44 -16.92 28.67
CA LEU A 14 14.37 -16.92 27.52
C LEU A 14 13.82 -17.61 26.27
N VAL A 15 12.50 -17.83 26.20
CA VAL A 15 11.83 -18.37 25.00
C VAL A 15 10.68 -17.46 24.52
N LEU A 16 10.35 -16.38 25.23
CA LEU A 16 9.26 -15.46 24.87
C LEU A 16 9.73 -14.16 24.18
N TRP A 17 11.00 -14.06 23.80
CA TRP A 17 11.56 -12.88 23.10
C TRP A 17 12.24 -13.20 21.77
N ALA A 18 12.01 -14.40 21.21
CA ALA A 18 12.59 -14.81 19.93
C ALA A 18 11.55 -15.01 18.81
N LEU A 19 10.27 -14.67 19.04
CA LEU A 19 9.18 -14.86 18.08
C LEU A 19 8.57 -13.56 17.53
N SER A 20 9.24 -12.42 17.69
CA SER A 20 8.76 -11.13 17.17
C SER A 20 9.51 -10.64 15.93
N LEU A 21 10.50 -11.38 15.41
CA LEU A 21 11.38 -10.85 14.35
C LEU A 21 11.12 -11.35 12.92
N VAL A 22 10.11 -12.18 12.68
CA VAL A 22 9.85 -12.71 11.32
C VAL A 22 8.35 -12.79 11.02
N CYS A 23 7.66 -11.65 10.90
CA CYS A 23 6.31 -11.65 10.32
C CYS A 23 5.86 -10.28 9.75
N HIS A 24 6.74 -9.57 9.06
CA HIS A 24 6.36 -8.30 8.39
C HIS A 24 6.63 -8.28 6.87
N PRO A 25 7.67 -8.91 6.29
CA PRO A 25 7.89 -8.81 4.86
C PRO A 25 6.97 -9.69 4.01
N LEU A 26 6.35 -10.74 4.59
CA LEU A 26 5.48 -11.65 3.83
C LEU A 26 4.09 -11.06 3.55
N VAL A 27 3.55 -10.28 4.49
CA VAL A 27 2.16 -9.79 4.45
C VAL A 27 1.89 -8.90 3.23
N ALA A 28 2.84 -8.02 2.88
CA ALA A 28 2.69 -7.14 1.74
C ALA A 28 2.86 -7.86 0.39
N ALA A 29 3.72 -8.88 0.32
CA ALA A 29 3.88 -9.71 -0.87
C ALA A 29 2.65 -10.62 -1.12
N GLU A 30 1.95 -11.03 -0.06
CA GLU A 30 0.65 -11.70 -0.19
C GLU A 30 -0.48 -10.72 -0.55
N ARG A 31 -0.39 -9.47 -0.08
CA ARG A 31 -1.38 -8.43 -0.38
C ARG A 31 -1.29 -7.95 -1.83
N PHE A 32 -0.09 -7.62 -2.31
CA PHE A 32 0.13 -7.01 -3.62
C PHE A 32 0.77 -8.00 -4.60
N VAL A 33 0.00 -8.39 -5.63
CA VAL A 33 0.43 -9.37 -6.63
C VAL A 33 0.58 -8.70 -7.99
N LEU A 34 1.71 -8.93 -8.67
CA LEU A 34 1.90 -8.47 -10.05
C LEU A 34 0.94 -9.19 -10.99
N VAL A 35 0.28 -8.42 -11.86
CA VAL A 35 -0.65 -8.89 -12.89
C VAL A 35 -0.35 -8.16 -14.20
N LEU A 36 -1.03 -8.54 -15.29
CA LEU A 36 -0.90 -7.87 -16.60
C LEU A 36 0.56 -7.83 -17.11
N ASP A 37 1.26 -8.96 -17.01
CA ASP A 37 2.68 -9.09 -17.35
C ASP A 37 3.59 -8.07 -16.65
N GLY A 38 3.23 -7.71 -15.41
CA GLY A 38 3.97 -6.76 -14.57
C GLY A 38 3.53 -5.31 -14.71
N ALA A 39 2.57 -5.00 -15.59
CA ALA A 39 2.05 -3.65 -15.74
C ALA A 39 1.02 -3.24 -14.67
N GLY A 40 0.43 -4.22 -13.97
CA GLY A 40 -0.55 -3.97 -12.92
C GLY A 40 -0.20 -4.63 -11.59
N VAL A 41 -0.81 -4.13 -10.52
CA VAL A 41 -0.70 -4.63 -9.15
C VAL A 41 -2.10 -4.89 -8.62
N GLN A 42 -2.43 -6.15 -8.38
CA GLN A 42 -3.66 -6.54 -7.70
C GLN A 42 -3.48 -6.42 -6.18
N ASP A 43 -4.34 -5.66 -5.53
CA ASP A 43 -4.44 -5.59 -4.07
C ASP A 43 -5.51 -6.58 -3.58
N ASN A 44 -5.09 -7.70 -3.01
CA ASN A 44 -5.97 -8.76 -2.52
C ASN A 44 -6.85 -8.33 -1.34
N GLN A 45 -6.52 -7.24 -0.65
CA GLN A 45 -7.33 -6.72 0.44
C GLN A 45 -8.56 -5.94 -0.06
N THR A 46 -8.40 -5.21 -1.16
CA THR A 46 -9.46 -4.34 -1.72
C THR A 46 -10.11 -4.92 -2.98
N GLY A 47 -9.46 -5.89 -3.63
CA GLY A 47 -9.86 -6.43 -4.93
C GLY A 47 -9.58 -5.47 -6.09
N LEU A 48 -8.89 -4.35 -5.85
CA LEU A 48 -8.55 -3.36 -6.85
C LEU A 48 -7.29 -3.77 -7.62
N ILE A 49 -7.23 -3.35 -8.88
CA ILE A 49 -6.02 -3.43 -9.69
C ILE A 49 -5.53 -2.01 -9.92
N TRP A 50 -4.27 -1.79 -9.57
CA TRP A 50 -3.53 -0.54 -9.72
C TRP A 50 -2.53 -0.65 -10.85
N GLU A 51 -2.13 0.47 -11.45
CA GLU A 51 -0.95 0.46 -12.31
C GLU A 51 0.31 0.24 -11.47
N GLN A 52 1.24 -0.56 -11.98
CA GLN A 52 2.51 -0.80 -11.30
C GLN A 52 3.41 0.43 -11.29
N VAL A 53 3.36 1.19 -12.39
CA VAL A 53 3.99 2.50 -12.55
C VAL A 53 2.87 3.53 -12.52
N PRO A 54 2.86 4.48 -11.56
CA PRO A 54 1.80 5.46 -11.54
C PRO A 54 1.96 6.45 -12.69
N ASP A 55 0.84 7.02 -13.08
CA ASP A 55 0.81 8.11 -14.05
C ASP A 55 1.32 9.41 -13.42
N LEU A 56 2.45 9.90 -13.90
CA LEU A 56 3.14 11.09 -13.39
C LEU A 56 2.92 12.34 -14.27
N GLU A 57 2.02 12.25 -15.25
CA GLU A 57 1.73 13.38 -16.12
C GLU A 57 0.97 14.47 -15.36
N HIS A 58 1.55 15.67 -15.36
CA HIS A 58 1.00 16.84 -14.69
C HIS A 58 -0.04 17.49 -15.58
N ASP A 59 -1.29 17.42 -15.16
CA ASP A 59 -2.43 17.95 -15.90
C ASP A 59 -3.45 18.57 -14.93
N VAL A 60 -4.44 19.27 -15.48
CA VAL A 60 -5.62 19.69 -14.70
C VAL A 60 -6.45 18.47 -14.32
N TRP A 61 -7.15 18.56 -13.17
CA TRP A 61 -7.90 17.45 -12.60
C TRP A 61 -8.82 16.74 -13.60
N SER A 62 -9.63 17.50 -14.35
CA SER A 62 -10.59 16.97 -15.32
C SER A 62 -9.90 16.12 -16.40
N ARG A 63 -8.78 16.58 -16.94
CA ARG A 63 -7.99 15.85 -17.93
C ARG A 63 -7.34 14.61 -17.35
N SER A 64 -6.83 14.68 -16.13
CA SER A 64 -6.24 13.50 -15.48
C SER A 64 -7.27 12.39 -15.23
N VAL A 65 -8.48 12.77 -14.80
CA VAL A 65 -9.61 11.84 -14.62
C VAL A 65 -10.04 11.25 -15.97
N GLU A 66 -10.17 12.07 -17.01
CA GLU A 66 -10.54 11.62 -18.36
C GLU A 66 -9.49 10.68 -18.97
N ARG A 67 -8.20 11.01 -18.83
CA ARG A 67 -7.09 10.18 -19.32
C ARG A 67 -7.10 8.79 -18.70
N CYS A 68 -7.51 8.67 -17.44
CA CYS A 68 -7.68 7.35 -16.85
C CYS A 68 -8.71 6.50 -17.61
N GLN A 69 -9.74 7.08 -18.22
CA GLN A 69 -10.76 6.31 -18.94
C GLN A 69 -10.28 5.84 -20.32
N THR A 70 -9.39 6.59 -20.96
CA THR A 70 -8.92 6.32 -22.32
C THR A 70 -7.63 5.52 -22.37
N LYS A 71 -6.91 5.37 -21.25
CA LYS A 71 -5.66 4.63 -21.22
C LYS A 71 -5.84 3.11 -21.34
N ALA A 72 -4.82 2.49 -21.92
CA ALA A 72 -4.64 1.05 -21.95
C ALA A 72 -3.26 0.71 -21.37
N VAL A 73 -3.22 -0.10 -20.32
CA VAL A 73 -1.99 -0.49 -19.61
C VAL A 73 -2.02 -2.00 -19.40
N GLY A 74 -0.96 -2.69 -19.85
CA GLY A 74 -0.86 -4.15 -19.75
C GLY A 74 -2.04 -4.89 -20.39
N SER A 75 -2.48 -4.45 -21.57
CA SER A 75 -3.68 -4.96 -22.27
C SER A 75 -5.02 -4.76 -21.55
N LYS A 76 -5.04 -4.11 -20.38
CA LYS A 76 -6.26 -3.73 -19.66
C LYS A 76 -6.73 -2.34 -20.08
N THR A 77 -8.01 -2.24 -20.39
CA THR A 77 -8.75 -0.99 -20.59
C THR A 77 -9.76 -0.78 -19.44
N GLY A 78 -10.47 0.35 -19.47
CA GLY A 78 -11.49 0.68 -18.47
C GLY A 78 -10.88 1.06 -17.12
N TRP A 79 -9.73 1.71 -17.15
CA TRP A 79 -9.16 2.32 -15.95
C TRP A 79 -10.00 3.54 -15.53
N ARG A 80 -9.87 3.93 -14.26
CA ARG A 80 -10.47 5.14 -13.72
C ARG A 80 -9.55 5.76 -12.68
N ALA A 81 -9.75 7.04 -12.40
CA ALA A 81 -9.11 7.65 -11.25
C ALA A 81 -9.61 6.98 -9.94
N PRO A 82 -8.72 6.77 -8.96
CA PRO A 82 -9.09 6.23 -7.65
C PRO A 82 -9.84 7.27 -6.83
N THR A 83 -10.64 6.85 -5.86
CA THR A 83 -11.13 7.75 -4.81
C THR A 83 -10.03 8.02 -3.78
N ILE A 84 -10.21 9.04 -2.94
CA ILE A 84 -9.27 9.34 -1.85
C ILE A 84 -9.12 8.15 -0.90
N GLN A 85 -10.21 7.45 -0.60
CA GLN A 85 -10.20 6.32 0.33
C GLN A 85 -9.45 5.12 -0.24
N GLU A 86 -9.61 4.87 -1.54
CA GLU A 86 -8.88 3.81 -2.23
C GLU A 86 -7.37 4.12 -2.26
N LEU A 87 -6.99 5.36 -2.57
CA LEU A 87 -5.59 5.75 -2.58
C LEU A 87 -4.97 5.67 -1.17
N LYS A 88 -5.69 6.13 -0.15
CA LYS A 88 -5.28 5.98 1.27
C LYS A 88 -5.10 4.52 1.67
N SER A 89 -5.87 3.59 1.10
CA SER A 89 -5.76 2.17 1.44
C SER A 89 -4.40 1.57 1.06
N LEU A 90 -3.67 2.17 0.11
CA LEU A 90 -2.31 1.77 -0.25
C LEU A 90 -1.27 2.20 0.78
N VAL A 91 -1.55 3.26 1.54
CA VAL A 91 -0.55 3.95 2.35
C VAL A 91 -0.29 3.21 3.65
N ASP A 92 0.99 2.98 3.94
CA ASP A 92 1.47 2.57 5.26
C ASP A 92 1.98 3.80 6.03
N PRO A 93 1.23 4.31 7.02
CA PRO A 93 1.59 5.53 7.75
C PRO A 93 2.83 5.38 8.63
N SER A 94 3.33 4.15 8.84
CA SER A 94 4.60 3.92 9.55
C SER A 94 5.84 4.13 8.67
N ARG A 95 5.64 4.35 7.37
CA ARG A 95 6.70 4.43 6.35
C ARG A 95 6.71 5.79 5.66
N ARG A 96 7.86 6.10 5.08
CA ARG A 96 8.12 7.35 4.33
C ARG A 96 8.96 7.02 3.10
N ASP A 97 8.72 7.73 2.02
CA ASP A 97 9.51 7.74 0.78
C ASP A 97 9.87 6.34 0.21
N PRO A 98 8.89 5.53 -0.25
CA PRO A 98 7.46 5.81 -0.30
C PRO A 98 6.72 5.31 0.96
N ALA A 99 5.59 5.94 1.27
CA ALA A 99 4.68 5.51 2.34
C ALA A 99 3.85 4.27 1.94
N LEU A 100 4.50 3.20 1.49
CA LEU A 100 3.88 1.95 1.02
C LEU A 100 4.42 0.74 1.80
N PRO A 101 3.62 -0.33 2.03
CA PRO A 101 4.06 -1.52 2.76
C PRO A 101 5.35 -2.15 2.23
N PHE A 102 6.20 -2.67 3.11
CA PHE A 102 7.49 -3.27 2.73
C PHE A 102 7.33 -4.35 1.64
N GLY A 103 8.15 -4.33 0.59
CA GLY A 103 8.08 -5.36 -0.46
C GLY A 103 6.92 -5.18 -1.45
N HIS A 104 6.28 -4.00 -1.46
CA HIS A 104 5.33 -3.65 -2.51
C HIS A 104 5.95 -3.74 -3.92
N PRO A 105 5.18 -4.14 -4.94
CA PRO A 105 5.69 -4.25 -6.32
C PRO A 105 5.60 -2.95 -7.14
N PHE A 106 5.04 -1.87 -6.57
CA PHE A 106 4.99 -0.56 -7.25
C PHE A 106 6.39 -0.02 -7.54
N SER A 107 6.56 0.59 -8.72
CA SER A 107 7.83 1.16 -9.16
C SER A 107 7.66 2.62 -9.59
N ASN A 108 8.79 3.36 -9.63
CA ASN A 108 8.81 4.78 -10.02
C ASN A 108 7.86 5.67 -9.19
N ILE A 109 7.66 5.34 -7.91
CA ILE A 109 6.92 6.20 -6.99
C ILE A 109 7.78 7.42 -6.68
N LYS A 110 7.28 8.60 -7.03
CA LYS A 110 7.91 9.90 -6.76
C LYS A 110 6.97 10.73 -5.90
N SER A 111 7.55 11.60 -5.09
CA SER A 111 6.77 12.65 -4.43
C SER A 111 6.17 13.56 -5.51
N ALA A 112 4.88 13.42 -5.71
CA ALA A 112 4.13 14.05 -6.79
C ALA A 112 2.67 14.24 -6.37
N ILE A 113 1.93 14.95 -7.20
CA ILE A 113 0.49 15.15 -7.05
C ILE A 113 -0.23 14.00 -7.77
N PHE A 114 -0.95 13.16 -7.02
CA PHE A 114 -1.85 12.16 -7.59
C PHE A 114 -3.31 12.60 -7.52
N TRP A 115 -3.95 12.76 -8.68
CA TRP A 115 -5.36 13.13 -8.79
C TRP A 115 -6.30 11.97 -8.41
N THR A 116 -7.39 12.30 -7.72
CA THR A 116 -8.43 11.34 -7.32
C THR A 116 -9.78 11.72 -7.92
N ALA A 117 -10.67 10.74 -8.12
CA ALA A 117 -12.03 10.93 -8.63
C ALA A 117 -13.00 11.56 -7.61
N THR A 118 -12.58 11.73 -6.34
CA THR A 118 -13.44 12.32 -5.31
C THR A 118 -13.49 13.84 -5.48
N PRO A 119 -14.64 14.45 -5.83
CA PRO A 119 -14.76 15.89 -5.95
C PRO A 119 -14.62 16.54 -4.55
N HIS A 120 -13.78 17.57 -4.44
CA HIS A 120 -13.69 18.38 -3.23
C HIS A 120 -14.84 19.41 -3.22
N PRO A 121 -15.48 19.72 -2.08
CA PRO A 121 -16.62 20.64 -2.02
C PRO A 121 -16.30 22.12 -2.32
N THR A 122 -15.02 22.52 -2.44
CA THR A 122 -14.63 23.94 -2.59
C THR A 122 -13.48 24.15 -3.58
N ASP A 123 -13.57 23.53 -4.76
CA ASP A 123 -12.59 23.63 -5.85
C ASP A 123 -11.28 22.85 -5.64
N ASP A 124 -10.88 22.24 -6.76
CA ASP A 124 -9.58 21.79 -7.22
C ASP A 124 -8.48 21.53 -6.18
N ILE A 125 -7.89 20.34 -6.30
CA ILE A 125 -6.72 19.82 -5.57
C ILE A 125 -7.14 18.79 -4.52
N VAL A 126 -7.33 17.56 -5.01
CA VAL A 126 -6.91 16.41 -4.20
C VAL A 126 -5.76 15.73 -4.90
N ALA A 127 -4.62 16.40 -4.75
CA ALA A 127 -3.31 15.80 -4.83
C ALA A 127 -3.09 14.97 -3.56
N TRP A 128 -2.93 13.66 -3.69
CA TRP A 128 -2.24 12.92 -2.63
C TRP A 128 -0.74 12.97 -2.91
N GLN A 129 0.02 13.39 -1.91
CA GLN A 129 1.47 13.32 -1.91
C GLN A 129 1.85 12.04 -1.16
N VAL A 130 2.50 11.10 -1.85
CA VAL A 130 3.08 9.87 -1.28
C VAL A 130 4.58 9.83 -1.43
#